data_AF-A0A644Z7B9-F1
#
_entry.id   AF-A0A644Z7B9-F1
#
_cell.length_a   1.000
_cell.length_b   1.000
_cell.length_c   1.000
_cell.angle_alpha   90.00
_cell.angle_beta   90.00
_cell.angle_gamma   90.00
#
_symmetry.space_group_name_H-M   'P 1'
#
loop_
_entity.id
_entity.type
_entity.pdbx_description
1 polymer ?
#
loop_
_entity_poly.entity_id
_entity_poly.type
_entity_poly.pdbx_seq_one_letter_code
_entity_poly.pdbx_strand_id
1 'polypeptide(L)'
;MKVDAAIRLVHLEEKSESLLTELSDGERQRVMIAKAFVQDTPIIILDEPTAHLDLPNRVEIMLLLHKLAHETGKCIVISTHELDIALQAADRIWLMTTGKGVEVGVPEDLVLNGNFSEAFMNNNFIFNPSNGNFSMNYRLTKEVEVSGDKTRMYWTLRALARAGYAAVSKADKKIVVESDCWKIGNQQVDSIEKLLLVISDK
;
A
#
# COMPACT_ATOMS: atom_id res chain seq x y z
N MET A 1 -4.07 32.38 8.53
CA MET A 1 -3.39 32.31 7.21
C MET A 1 -4.27 32.97 6.17
N LYS A 2 -3.70 33.66 5.15
CA LYS A 2 -4.50 34.28 4.07
C LYS A 2 -4.96 33.22 3.06
N VAL A 3 -6.11 33.43 2.41
CA VAL A 3 -6.69 32.51 1.40
C VAL A 3 -5.71 32.25 0.25
N ASP A 4 -5.09 33.29 -0.30
CA ASP A 4 -4.12 33.15 -1.40
C ASP A 4 -2.91 32.30 -1.01
N ALA A 5 -2.50 32.35 0.27
CA ALA A 5 -1.42 31.50 0.76
C ALA A 5 -1.86 30.04 0.82
N ALA A 6 -3.11 29.76 1.21
CA ALA A 6 -3.65 28.41 1.24
C ALA A 6 -3.73 27.78 -0.15
N ILE A 7 -4.17 28.57 -1.14
CA ILE A 7 -4.28 28.13 -2.54
C ILE A 7 -2.89 27.77 -3.08
N ARG A 8 -1.87 28.57 -2.77
CA ARG A 8 -0.46 28.27 -3.14
C ARG A 8 0.07 27.00 -2.49
N LEU A 9 -0.27 26.75 -1.21
CA LEU A 9 0.18 25.55 -0.49
C LEU A 9 -0.31 24.25 -1.15
N VAL A 10 -1.45 24.30 -1.85
CA VAL A 10 -2.04 23.12 -2.49
C VAL A 10 -1.89 23.11 -4.03
N HIS A 11 -1.14 24.06 -4.58
CA HIS A 11 -0.86 24.20 -6.02
C HIS A 11 -2.11 24.42 -6.89
N LEU A 12 -3.01 25.31 -6.46
CA LEU A 12 -4.26 25.63 -7.19
C LEU A 12 -4.35 27.09 -7.65
N GLU A 13 -3.23 27.79 -7.80
CA GLU A 13 -3.19 29.20 -8.20
C GLU A 13 -3.91 29.46 -9.53
N GLU A 14 -3.71 28.60 -10.51
CA GLU A 14 -4.32 28.72 -11.85
C GLU A 14 -5.83 28.40 -11.85
N LYS A 15 -6.35 27.87 -10.74
CA LYS A 15 -7.73 27.42 -10.58
C LYS A 15 -8.50 28.20 -9.51
N SER A 16 -7.95 29.33 -9.04
CA SER A 16 -8.56 30.10 -7.94
C SER A 16 -9.97 30.61 -8.25
N GLU A 17 -10.24 30.90 -9.53
CA GLU A 17 -11.53 31.41 -10.02
C GLU A 17 -12.44 30.31 -10.60
N SER A 18 -11.98 29.05 -10.63
CA SER A 18 -12.76 27.94 -11.19
C SER A 18 -13.92 27.56 -10.26
N LEU A 19 -15.05 27.18 -10.85
CA LEU A 19 -16.16 26.64 -10.08
C LEU A 19 -15.81 25.24 -9.56
N LEU A 20 -16.30 24.88 -8.36
CA LEU A 20 -16.07 23.54 -7.79
C LEU A 20 -16.49 22.41 -8.74
N THR A 21 -17.52 22.65 -9.57
CA THR A 21 -18.00 21.69 -10.58
C THR A 21 -17.01 21.43 -11.70
N GLU A 22 -16.07 22.35 -11.96
CA GLU A 22 -15.06 22.27 -13.02
C GLU A 22 -13.76 21.60 -12.57
N LEU A 23 -13.60 21.39 -11.26
CA LEU A 23 -12.44 20.73 -10.66
C LEU A 23 -12.59 19.21 -10.71
N SER A 24 -11.48 18.52 -10.99
CA SER A 24 -11.32 17.09 -10.76
C SER A 24 -11.45 16.74 -9.27
N ASP A 25 -11.66 15.46 -8.95
CA ASP A 25 -11.82 15.04 -7.56
C ASP A 25 -10.57 15.31 -6.72
N GLY A 26 -9.37 15.15 -7.31
CA GLY A 26 -8.10 15.50 -6.66
C GLY A 26 -7.96 17.00 -6.40
N GLU A 27 -8.34 17.85 -7.36
CA GLU A 27 -8.34 19.31 -7.19
C GLU A 27 -9.37 19.74 -6.13
N ARG A 28 -10.57 19.15 -6.12
CA ARG A 28 -11.58 19.40 -5.06
C ARG A 28 -11.03 19.03 -3.69
N GLN A 29 -10.30 17.93 -3.59
CA GLN A 29 -9.70 17.53 -2.33
C GLN A 29 -8.62 18.51 -1.86
N ARG A 30 -7.78 19.00 -2.78
CA ARG A 30 -6.81 20.08 -2.53
C ARG A 30 -7.50 21.36 -2.05
N VAL A 31 -8.66 21.73 -2.61
CA VAL A 31 -9.46 22.86 -2.11
C VAL A 31 -9.94 22.63 -0.66
N MET A 32 -10.40 21.41 -0.33
CA MET A 32 -10.82 21.08 1.04
C MET A 32 -9.67 21.15 2.03
N ILE A 33 -8.47 20.72 1.64
CA ILE A 33 -7.25 20.86 2.44
C ILE A 33 -6.91 22.35 2.61
N ALA A 34 -6.88 23.14 1.54
CA ALA A 34 -6.62 24.57 1.63
C ALA A 34 -7.61 25.26 2.58
N LYS A 35 -8.90 24.92 2.51
CA LYS A 35 -9.93 25.41 3.42
C LYS A 35 -9.60 25.12 4.89
N ALA A 36 -9.10 23.92 5.21
CA ALA A 36 -8.67 23.58 6.56
C ALA A 36 -7.47 24.45 7.01
N PHE A 37 -6.50 24.66 6.13
CA PHE A 37 -5.32 25.48 6.44
C PHE A 37 -5.62 26.97 6.61
N VAL A 38 -6.64 27.52 5.92
CA VAL A 38 -7.05 28.93 6.10
C VAL A 38 -7.43 29.22 7.55
N GLN A 39 -8.01 28.25 8.27
CA GLN A 39 -8.38 28.39 9.68
C GLN A 39 -7.19 28.64 10.60
N ASP A 40 -5.98 28.32 10.14
CA ASP A 40 -4.72 28.58 10.83
C ASP A 40 -4.62 27.97 12.24
N THR A 41 -5.22 26.80 12.41
CA THR A 41 -5.16 26.05 13.67
C THR A 41 -3.81 25.33 13.81
N PRO A 42 -3.36 25.06 15.04
CA PRO A 42 -2.15 24.25 15.27
C PRO A 42 -2.38 22.76 14.98
N ILE A 43 -3.65 22.32 15.00
CA ILE A 43 -4.05 20.93 14.76
C ILE A 43 -5.13 20.93 13.66
N ILE A 44 -4.97 20.05 12.69
CA ILE A 44 -5.90 19.82 11.59
C ILE A 44 -6.31 18.34 11.64
N ILE A 45 -7.61 18.06 11.63
CA ILE A 45 -8.15 16.70 11.61
C ILE A 45 -8.85 16.49 10.28
N LEU A 46 -8.48 15.45 9.55
CA LEU A 46 -9.02 15.10 8.24
C LEU A 46 -9.59 13.70 8.30
N ASP A 47 -10.88 13.58 7.98
CA ASP A 47 -11.56 12.28 7.93
C ASP A 47 -11.50 11.72 6.51
N GLU A 48 -10.80 10.60 6.31
CA GLU A 48 -10.63 9.91 5.01
C GLU A 48 -10.33 10.88 3.83
N PRO A 49 -9.25 11.70 3.91
CA PRO A 49 -8.98 12.75 2.93
C PRO A 49 -8.60 12.22 1.54
N THR A 50 -8.47 10.91 1.37
CA THR A 50 -8.14 10.26 0.10
C THR A 50 -9.34 9.52 -0.49
N ALA A 51 -10.52 9.60 0.15
CA ALA A 51 -11.73 8.95 -0.31
C ALA A 51 -12.11 9.38 -1.74
N HIS A 52 -12.59 8.44 -2.54
CA HIS A 52 -13.01 8.63 -3.95
C HIS A 52 -11.91 9.02 -4.94
N LEU A 53 -10.65 9.16 -4.50
CA LEU A 53 -9.52 9.39 -5.40
C LEU A 53 -9.03 8.07 -6.02
N ASP A 54 -8.29 8.15 -7.12
CA ASP A 54 -7.53 7.03 -7.67
C ASP A 54 -6.14 6.92 -7.00
N LEU A 55 -5.46 5.79 -7.16
CA LEU A 55 -4.20 5.51 -6.47
C LEU A 55 -3.14 6.64 -6.63
N PRO A 56 -2.89 7.21 -7.83
CA PRO A 56 -1.95 8.31 -7.98
C PRO A 56 -2.33 9.54 -7.14
N ASN A 57 -3.59 9.99 -7.22
CA ASN A 57 -4.03 11.16 -6.48
C ASN A 57 -4.01 10.93 -4.95
N ARG A 58 -4.32 9.72 -4.47
CA ARG A 58 -4.22 9.38 -3.03
C ARG A 58 -2.80 9.56 -2.50
N VAL A 59 -1.82 9.04 -3.24
CA VAL A 59 -0.39 9.16 -2.90
C VAL A 59 0.03 10.63 -2.91
N GLU A 60 -0.36 11.40 -3.94
CA GLU A 60 -0.05 12.82 -4.01
C GLU A 60 -0.64 13.62 -2.83
N ILE A 61 -1.89 13.35 -2.45
CA ILE A 61 -2.54 14.02 -1.32
C ILE A 61 -1.86 13.68 0.00
N MET A 62 -1.50 12.41 0.23
CA MET A 62 -0.81 12.01 1.46
C MET A 62 0.59 12.61 1.56
N LEU A 63 1.34 12.65 0.45
CA LEU A 63 2.64 13.33 0.39
C LEU A 63 2.52 14.84 0.60
N LEU A 64 1.50 15.46 0.01
CA LEU A 64 1.20 16.88 0.24
C LEU A 64 0.95 17.14 1.73
N LEU A 65 0.09 16.36 2.37
CA LEU A 65 -0.23 16.52 3.79
C LEU A 65 1.01 16.32 4.68
N HIS A 66 1.82 15.29 4.42
CA HIS A 66 3.08 15.08 5.11
C HIS A 66 3.98 16.31 5.00
N LYS A 67 4.23 16.79 3.77
CA LYS A 67 5.04 17.99 3.53
C LYS A 67 4.50 19.22 4.25
N LEU A 68 3.18 19.46 4.18
CA LEU A 68 2.55 20.60 4.82
C LEU A 68 2.67 20.55 6.34
N ALA A 69 2.53 19.37 6.97
CA ALA A 69 2.71 19.22 8.41
C ALA A 69 4.11 19.70 8.85
N HIS A 70 5.15 19.23 8.14
CA HIS A 70 6.55 19.54 8.43
C HIS A 70 6.91 21.00 8.10
N GLU A 71 6.47 21.53 6.96
CA GLU A 71 6.79 22.91 6.54
C GLU A 71 6.06 23.97 7.37
N THR A 72 4.83 23.69 7.80
CA THR A 72 4.03 24.66 8.57
C THR A 72 4.13 24.45 10.08
N GLY A 73 4.78 23.38 10.54
CA GLY A 73 4.85 23.00 11.96
C GLY A 73 3.48 22.67 12.57
N LYS A 74 2.50 22.29 11.75
CA LYS A 74 1.15 21.94 12.19
C LYS A 74 1.02 20.44 12.40
N CYS A 75 0.22 20.05 13.39
CA CYS A 75 -0.16 18.65 13.58
C CYS A 75 -1.33 18.31 12.65
N ILE A 76 -1.16 17.30 11.79
CA ILE A 76 -2.23 16.79 10.94
C ILE A 76 -2.57 15.37 11.40
N VAL A 77 -3.84 15.16 11.77
CA VAL A 77 -4.38 13.85 12.13
C VAL A 77 -5.28 13.39 10.99
N ILE A 78 -5.00 12.21 10.46
CA ILE A 78 -5.72 11.62 9.34
C ILE A 78 -6.35 10.31 9.81
N SER A 79 -7.65 10.12 9.58
CA SER A 79 -8.24 8.78 9.58
C SER A 79 -8.09 8.20 8.17
N THR A 80 -7.64 6.95 8.08
CA THR A 80 -7.59 6.23 6.81
C THR A 80 -7.62 4.73 7.03
N HIS A 81 -8.23 4.02 6.08
CA HIS A 81 -8.13 2.57 5.95
C HIS A 81 -6.99 2.14 4.99
N GLU A 82 -6.24 3.09 4.42
CA GLU A 82 -5.18 2.86 3.43
C GLU A 82 -3.82 2.65 4.09
N LEU A 83 -3.64 1.47 4.67
CA LEU A 83 -2.48 1.13 5.50
C LEU A 83 -1.15 1.25 4.76
N ASP A 84 -1.08 0.81 3.50
CA ASP A 84 0.16 0.84 2.72
C ASP A 84 0.69 2.26 2.55
N ILE A 85 -0.19 3.24 2.39
CA ILE A 85 0.19 4.67 2.26
C ILE A 85 0.48 5.26 3.64
N ALA A 86 -0.33 4.90 4.66
CA ALA A 86 -0.10 5.36 6.04
C ALA A 86 1.26 4.92 6.58
N LEU A 87 1.67 3.67 6.33
CA LEU A 87 2.98 3.13 6.73
C LEU A 87 4.16 3.89 6.09
N GLN A 88 3.96 4.52 4.94
CA GLN A 88 5.01 5.25 4.21
C GLN A 88 5.06 6.74 4.55
N ALA A 89 3.93 7.35 4.89
CA ALA A 89 3.82 8.81 5.01
C ALA A 89 3.61 9.31 6.46
N ALA A 90 3.13 8.47 7.37
CA ALA A 90 2.79 8.90 8.72
C ALA A 90 4.02 8.93 9.64
N ASP A 91 4.20 10.02 10.39
CA ASP A 91 5.22 10.08 11.45
C ASP A 91 4.87 9.16 12.62
N ARG A 92 3.57 9.00 12.91
CA ARG A 92 3.03 8.09 13.93
C ARG A 92 1.69 7.52 13.48
N ILE A 93 1.41 6.29 13.89
CA ILE A 93 0.15 5.60 13.62
C ILE A 93 -0.57 5.34 14.95
N TRP A 94 -1.88 5.55 14.95
CA TRP A 94 -2.79 5.19 16.03
C TRP A 94 -3.60 3.99 15.55
N LEU A 95 -3.14 2.80 15.88
CA LEU A 95 -3.74 1.54 15.45
C LEU A 95 -4.85 1.15 16.42
N MET A 96 -6.09 1.20 15.94
CA MET A 96 -7.25 0.82 16.73
C MET A 96 -7.64 -0.64 16.46
N THR A 97 -7.53 -1.49 17.48
CA THR A 97 -7.85 -2.93 17.39
C THR A 97 -9.00 -3.29 18.31
N THR A 98 -10.02 -3.97 17.77
CA THR A 98 -11.20 -4.38 18.53
C THR A 98 -10.80 -5.26 19.72
N GLY A 99 -11.18 -4.84 20.93
CA GLY A 99 -10.85 -5.57 22.17
C GLY A 99 -9.45 -5.29 22.75
N LYS A 100 -8.61 -4.49 22.09
CA LYS A 100 -7.25 -4.14 22.58
C LYS A 100 -7.01 -2.65 22.76
N GLY A 101 -7.92 -1.80 22.27
CA GLY A 101 -7.80 -0.34 22.38
C GLY A 101 -6.96 0.26 21.27
N VAL A 102 -6.28 1.36 21.57
CA VAL A 102 -5.46 2.11 20.61
C VAL A 102 -3.99 1.97 20.97
N GLU A 103 -3.20 1.49 20.02
CA GLU A 103 -1.75 1.39 20.12
C GLU A 103 -1.11 2.49 19.28
N VAL A 104 -0.11 3.18 19.83
CA VAL A 104 0.48 4.36 19.20
C VAL A 104 1.99 4.22 19.10
N GLY A 105 2.53 4.35 17.90
CA GLY A 105 3.97 4.25 17.65
C GLY A 105 4.35 4.81 16.29
N VAL A 106 5.66 4.85 16.02
CA VAL A 106 6.14 5.01 14.64
C VAL A 106 5.77 3.75 13.84
N PRO A 107 5.54 3.86 12.52
CA PRO A 107 5.16 2.71 11.68
C PRO A 107 6.07 1.49 11.87
N GLU A 108 7.38 1.70 11.91
CA GLU A 108 8.40 0.66 12.01
C GLU A 108 8.27 -0.15 13.31
N ASP A 109 8.07 0.52 14.44
CA ASP A 109 7.92 -0.13 15.74
C ASP A 109 6.64 -0.98 15.78
N LEU A 110 5.53 -0.45 15.28
CA LEU A 110 4.25 -1.19 15.26
C LEU A 110 4.31 -2.42 14.34
N VAL A 111 5.11 -2.34 13.27
CA VAL A 111 5.37 -3.47 12.37
C VAL A 111 6.24 -4.52 13.06
N LEU A 112 7.36 -4.11 13.66
CA LEU A 112 8.33 -5.01 14.28
C LEU A 112 7.81 -5.67 15.56
N ASN A 113 6.98 -4.97 16.33
CA ASN A 113 6.34 -5.49 17.54
C ASN A 113 5.13 -6.39 17.23
N GLY A 114 4.74 -6.53 15.96
CA GLY A 114 3.67 -7.41 15.53
C GLY A 114 2.26 -6.86 15.73
N ASN A 115 2.10 -5.58 16.09
CA ASN A 115 0.79 -4.93 16.28
C ASN A 115 -0.06 -5.01 15.01
N PHE A 116 0.54 -4.77 13.84
CA PHE A 116 -0.14 -4.91 12.55
C PHE A 116 -0.54 -6.36 12.25
N SER A 117 0.38 -7.31 12.46
CA SER A 117 0.07 -8.73 12.28
C SER A 117 -1.12 -9.13 13.15
N GLU A 118 -1.19 -8.64 14.38
CA GLU A 118 -2.29 -8.92 15.30
C GLU A 118 -3.61 -8.23 14.93
N ALA A 119 -3.58 -6.94 14.63
CA ALA A 119 -4.76 -6.17 14.26
C ALA A 119 -5.46 -6.71 13.00
N PHE A 120 -4.69 -7.31 12.10
CA PHE A 120 -5.14 -7.77 10.79
C PHE A 120 -5.12 -9.29 10.64
N MET A 121 -4.93 -10.05 11.72
CA MET A 121 -5.02 -11.50 11.71
C MET A 121 -6.47 -11.93 11.42
N ASN A 122 -6.74 -12.29 10.16
CA ASN A 122 -7.99 -12.89 9.75
C ASN A 122 -7.72 -14.05 8.76
N ASN A 123 -8.71 -14.91 8.51
CA ASN A 123 -8.58 -16.07 7.65
C ASN A 123 -8.22 -15.74 6.18
N ASN A 124 -8.36 -14.48 5.75
CA ASN A 124 -8.27 -14.09 4.34
C ASN A 124 -6.97 -13.37 3.95
N PHE A 125 -6.27 -12.73 4.89
CA PHE A 125 -5.06 -11.96 4.60
C PHE A 125 -4.08 -11.97 5.78
N ILE A 126 -2.80 -11.84 5.44
CA ILE A 126 -1.68 -11.84 6.36
C ILE A 126 -0.84 -10.60 6.06
N PHE A 127 -0.51 -9.84 7.10
CA PHE A 127 0.48 -8.76 6.99
C PHE A 127 1.89 -9.35 6.96
N ASN A 128 2.71 -8.94 5.99
CA ASN A 128 4.09 -9.37 5.85
C ASN A 128 5.06 -8.31 6.41
N PRO A 129 5.69 -8.55 7.57
CA PRO A 129 6.58 -7.57 8.19
C PRO A 129 7.84 -7.27 7.37
N SER A 130 8.26 -8.17 6.48
CA SER A 130 9.49 -7.99 5.69
C SER A 130 9.38 -6.93 4.61
N ASN A 131 8.16 -6.61 4.17
CA ASN A 131 7.92 -5.64 3.09
C ASN A 131 6.72 -4.72 3.33
N GLY A 132 6.07 -4.80 4.49
CA GLY A 132 4.93 -3.96 4.86
C GLY A 132 3.64 -4.24 4.08
N ASN A 133 3.60 -5.30 3.26
CA ASN A 133 2.46 -5.56 2.38
C ASN A 133 1.49 -6.60 2.96
N PHE A 134 0.22 -6.47 2.60
CA PHE A 134 -0.77 -7.52 2.82
C PHE A 134 -0.72 -8.57 1.72
N SER A 135 -0.72 -9.84 2.14
CA SER A 135 -0.78 -11.00 1.26
C SER A 135 -2.07 -11.77 1.50
N MET A 136 -2.70 -12.28 0.44
CA MET A 136 -3.85 -13.16 0.56
C MET A 136 -3.44 -14.50 1.18
N ASN A 137 -4.27 -15.01 2.09
CA ASN A 137 -4.09 -16.33 2.68
C ASN A 137 -4.62 -17.39 1.70
N TYR A 138 -3.78 -17.83 0.77
CA TYR A 138 -4.14 -18.90 -0.16
C TYR A 138 -4.06 -20.26 0.52
N ARG A 139 -5.03 -21.14 0.25
CA ARG A 139 -4.94 -22.55 0.66
C ARG A 139 -3.92 -23.26 -0.23
N LEU A 140 -2.73 -23.51 0.30
CA LEU A 140 -1.67 -24.20 -0.39
C LEU A 140 -1.82 -25.71 -0.20
N THR A 141 -2.09 -26.45 -1.29
CA THR A 141 -2.29 -27.91 -1.26
C THR A 141 -1.29 -28.67 -2.10
N LYS A 142 -0.48 -27.96 -2.89
CA LYS A 142 0.52 -28.53 -3.79
C LYS A 142 1.89 -27.99 -3.40
N GLU A 143 2.95 -28.73 -3.67
CA GLU A 143 4.32 -28.33 -3.34
C GLU A 143 5.17 -28.19 -4.60
N VAL A 144 6.06 -27.19 -4.60
CA VAL A 144 6.99 -26.92 -5.70
C VAL A 144 8.29 -26.33 -5.16
N GLU A 145 9.40 -26.68 -5.78
CA GLU A 145 10.72 -26.11 -5.46
C GLU A 145 11.01 -25.02 -6.49
N VAL A 146 11.29 -23.80 -6.04
CA VAL A 146 11.58 -22.66 -6.92
C VAL A 146 12.94 -22.09 -6.56
N SER A 147 13.78 -21.86 -7.56
CA SER A 147 15.11 -21.27 -7.39
C SER A 147 15.45 -20.37 -8.58
N GLY A 148 16.37 -19.43 -8.41
CA GLY A 148 16.88 -18.60 -9.51
C GLY A 148 16.85 -17.10 -9.23
N ASP A 149 16.60 -16.29 -10.27
CA ASP A 149 16.60 -14.83 -10.21
C ASP A 149 15.61 -14.30 -9.16
N LYS A 150 16.07 -13.42 -8.26
CA LYS A 150 15.29 -12.97 -7.10
C LYS A 150 13.98 -12.28 -7.48
N THR A 151 14.01 -11.37 -8.45
CA THR A 151 12.85 -10.54 -8.83
C THR A 151 11.80 -11.38 -9.53
N ARG A 152 12.21 -12.16 -10.53
CA ARG A 152 11.29 -13.06 -11.23
C ARG A 152 10.78 -14.15 -10.31
N MET A 153 11.62 -14.69 -9.42
CA MET A 153 11.20 -15.67 -8.42
C MET A 153 10.12 -15.10 -7.51
N TYR A 154 10.25 -13.87 -7.03
CA TYR A 154 9.21 -13.22 -6.22
C TYR A 154 7.83 -13.21 -6.93
N TRP A 155 7.79 -12.78 -8.19
CA TRP A 155 6.54 -12.78 -8.97
C TRP A 155 6.03 -14.18 -9.29
N THR A 156 6.94 -15.13 -9.50
CA THR A 156 6.62 -16.54 -9.73
C THR A 156 5.97 -17.16 -8.50
N LEU A 157 6.55 -16.93 -7.31
CA LEU A 157 6.02 -17.39 -6.03
C LEU A 157 4.63 -16.82 -5.77
N ARG A 158 4.38 -15.53 -6.05
CA ARG A 158 3.04 -14.95 -5.93
C ARG A 158 2.02 -15.63 -6.85
N ALA A 159 2.40 -15.91 -8.09
CA ALA A 159 1.51 -16.58 -9.05
C ALA A 159 1.22 -18.04 -8.66
N LEU A 160 2.24 -18.76 -8.18
CA LEU A 160 2.13 -20.13 -7.68
C LEU A 160 1.28 -20.22 -6.42
N ALA A 161 1.47 -19.32 -5.47
CA ALA A 161 0.65 -19.24 -4.25
C ALA A 161 -0.83 -19.03 -4.61
N ARG A 162 -1.13 -18.13 -5.55
CA ARG A 162 -2.50 -17.93 -6.07
C ARG A 162 -3.08 -19.18 -6.73
N ALA A 163 -2.23 -20.00 -7.36
CA ALA A 163 -2.61 -21.28 -7.94
C ALA A 163 -2.60 -22.46 -6.93
N GLY A 164 -2.36 -22.19 -5.64
CA GLY A 164 -2.41 -23.19 -4.55
C GLY A 164 -1.11 -23.97 -4.31
N TYR A 165 0.03 -23.49 -4.81
CA TYR A 165 1.34 -24.11 -4.61
C TYR A 165 2.15 -23.44 -3.48
N ALA A 166 2.65 -24.24 -2.54
CA ALA A 166 3.64 -23.87 -1.55
C ALA A 166 5.05 -24.09 -2.08
N ALA A 167 5.93 -23.10 -1.87
CA ALA A 167 7.34 -23.23 -2.20
C ALA A 167 8.10 -23.92 -1.07
N VAL A 168 8.68 -25.09 -1.36
CA VAL A 168 9.44 -25.90 -0.39
C VAL A 168 10.79 -26.31 -0.98
N SER A 169 11.79 -26.58 -0.13
CA SER A 169 13.16 -26.87 -0.57
C SER A 169 13.37 -28.25 -1.18
N LYS A 170 12.37 -29.15 -1.12
CA LYS A 170 12.45 -30.54 -1.60
C LYS A 170 11.10 -31.00 -2.14
N ALA A 171 10.66 -30.44 -3.27
CA ALA A 171 9.45 -30.90 -3.95
C ALA A 171 9.79 -31.73 -5.19
N ASP A 172 8.82 -32.56 -5.61
CA ASP A 172 8.94 -33.34 -6.85
C ASP A 172 9.00 -32.45 -8.10
N LYS A 173 8.22 -31.37 -8.11
CA LYS A 173 8.21 -30.38 -9.20
C LYS A 173 9.23 -29.29 -8.89
N LYS A 174 10.23 -29.13 -9.77
CA LYS A 174 11.26 -28.07 -9.67
C LYS A 174 11.12 -27.04 -10.78
N ILE A 175 11.14 -25.77 -10.40
CA ILE A 175 11.13 -24.61 -11.28
C ILE A 175 12.45 -23.84 -11.11
N VAL A 176 13.17 -23.68 -12.21
CA VAL A 176 14.34 -22.81 -12.27
C VAL A 176 13.96 -21.52 -13.00
N VAL A 177 14.15 -20.40 -12.33
CA VAL A 177 13.81 -19.05 -12.82
C VAL A 177 15.08 -18.40 -13.36
N GLU A 178 15.15 -18.22 -14.68
CA GLU A 178 16.26 -17.55 -15.34
C GLU A 178 15.91 -16.10 -15.71
N SER A 179 16.89 -15.35 -16.25
CA SER A 179 16.75 -13.93 -16.57
C SER A 179 15.71 -13.61 -17.63
N ASP A 180 15.30 -14.59 -18.44
CA ASP A 180 14.36 -14.45 -19.55
C ASP A 180 13.27 -15.54 -19.58
N CYS A 181 13.46 -16.68 -18.92
CA CYS A 181 12.54 -17.82 -18.99
C CYS A 181 12.37 -18.58 -17.65
N TRP A 182 11.45 -19.56 -17.66
CA TRP A 182 11.22 -20.52 -16.58
C TRP A 182 11.40 -21.93 -17.11
N LYS A 183 12.16 -22.76 -16.38
CA LYS A 183 12.39 -24.16 -16.71
C LYS A 183 11.70 -25.07 -15.72
N ILE A 184 10.96 -26.05 -16.21
CA ILE A 184 10.28 -27.09 -15.42
C ILE A 184 10.53 -28.45 -16.08
N GLY A 185 11.34 -29.30 -15.44
CA GLY A 185 11.84 -30.52 -16.07
C GLY A 185 12.57 -30.22 -17.38
N ASN A 186 12.11 -30.80 -18.50
CA ASN A 186 12.66 -30.59 -19.84
C ASN A 186 11.97 -29.47 -20.63
N GLN A 187 10.98 -28.79 -20.05
CA GLN A 187 10.23 -27.73 -20.72
C GLN A 187 10.73 -26.35 -20.31
N GLN A 188 10.79 -25.45 -21.27
CA GLN A 188 11.12 -24.04 -21.08
C GLN A 188 9.95 -23.18 -21.55
N VAL A 189 9.57 -22.20 -20.73
CA VAL A 189 8.49 -21.25 -21.02
C VAL A 189 8.97 -19.82 -20.83
N ASP A 190 8.38 -18.89 -21.57
CA ASP A 190 8.75 -17.47 -21.61
C ASP A 190 7.83 -16.57 -20.76
N SER A 191 6.82 -17.14 -20.10
CA SER A 191 5.89 -16.39 -19.25
C SER A 191 5.38 -17.22 -18.07
N ILE A 192 4.98 -16.52 -16.99
CA ILE A 192 4.35 -17.12 -15.81
C ILE A 192 3.01 -17.77 -16.18
N GLU A 193 2.25 -17.22 -17.13
CA GLU A 193 0.99 -17.82 -17.59
C GLU A 193 1.22 -19.21 -18.18
N LYS A 194 2.19 -19.34 -19.10
CA LYS A 194 2.55 -20.64 -19.69
C LYS A 194 3.11 -21.60 -18.63
N LEU A 195 3.88 -21.10 -17.66
CA LEU A 195 4.34 -21.88 -16.52
C LEU A 195 3.16 -22.47 -15.72
N LEU A 196 2.13 -21.66 -15.45
CA LEU A 196 0.95 -22.10 -14.72
C LEU A 196 0.15 -23.17 -15.47
N LEU A 197 0.05 -23.06 -16.80
CA LEU A 197 -0.59 -24.10 -17.64
C LEU A 197 0.20 -25.42 -17.59
N VAL A 198 1.51 -25.35 -17.77
CA VAL A 198 2.39 -26.54 -17.75
C VAL A 198 2.35 -27.25 -16.39
N ILE A 199 2.33 -26.49 -15.29
CA ILE A 199 2.31 -27.09 -13.96
C ILE A 199 0.93 -27.62 -13.56
N SER A 200 -0.16 -27.07 -14.14
CA SER A 200 -1.54 -27.50 -13.90
C SER A 200 -1.98 -28.69 -14.72
N ASP A 201 -1.47 -28.87 -15.95
CA ASP A 201 -1.91 -29.91 -16.90
C ASP A 201 -1.41 -31.34 -16.59
N LYS A 202 -0.97 -31.60 -15.35
CA LYS A 202 -0.64 -32.94 -14.84
C LYS A 202 -0.88 -33.07 -13.34
#